data_AF-A0A316F8Y1-F1
#
_entry.id   AF-A0A316F8Y1-F1
#
_cell.length_a   1.000
_cell.length_b   1.000
_cell.length_c   1.000
_cell.angle_alpha   90.00
_cell.angle_beta   90.00
_cell.angle_gamma   90.00
#
_symmetry.space_group_name_H-M   'P 1'
#
loop_
_entity.id
_entity.type
_entity.pdbx_description
1 polymer ?
#
loop_
_entity_poly.entity_id
_entity_poly.type
_entity_poly.pdbx_seq_one_letter_code
_entity_poly.pdbx_strand_id
1 'polypeptide(L)'
;MAKTNRRDVLRYGAAGAVTAATAVVAGQELASAEPPPGAGDPKNPLGGLKNVLDPRDFDEVFKGKKIRGLHNQRGRNELTINNRRLALTEISTLFVPADGSPPYVGVGWISALNHYDPVEIDSSRNREGLRKLARKVVDILGDYELADGAADEHGH
;
A
#
# COMPACT_ATOMS: atom_id res chain seq x y z
N MET A 1 -10.25 27.63 38.47
CA MET A 1 -10.51 28.57 37.35
C MET A 1 -9.64 28.17 36.18
N ALA A 2 -10.25 27.72 35.09
CA ALA A 2 -9.55 27.31 33.87
C ALA A 2 -9.54 28.47 32.85
N LYS A 3 -8.39 28.73 32.25
CA LYS A 3 -8.26 29.57 31.05
C LYS A 3 -7.05 29.08 30.26
N THR A 4 -7.26 28.13 29.36
CA THR A 4 -6.28 27.73 28.35
C THR A 4 -6.74 28.25 27.00
N ASN A 5 -5.89 29.06 26.38
CA ASN A 5 -6.19 29.90 25.24
C ASN A 5 -6.22 29.10 23.92
N ARG A 6 -7.26 29.33 23.11
CA ARG A 6 -7.41 28.82 21.75
C ARG A 6 -6.63 29.73 20.80
N ARG A 7 -5.32 29.51 20.63
CA ARG A 7 -4.50 30.08 19.53
C ARG A 7 -3.07 29.61 19.70
N ASP A 8 -2.74 28.48 19.10
CA ASP A 8 -1.42 28.33 18.51
C ASP A 8 -1.58 27.80 17.09
N VAL A 9 -1.17 28.67 16.19
CA VAL A 9 -1.51 28.70 14.78
C VAL A 9 -0.42 27.95 14.02
N LEU A 10 -0.87 27.04 13.16
CA LEU A 10 -0.11 26.34 12.13
C LEU A 10 0.89 27.28 11.44
N ARG A 11 2.19 26.97 11.52
CA ARG A 11 3.22 27.61 10.69
C ARG A 11 3.63 26.66 9.56
N TYR A 12 3.14 26.99 8.38
CA TYR A 12 3.69 26.56 7.10
C TYR A 12 5.13 27.09 6.97
N GLY A 13 6.09 26.19 6.74
CA GLY A 13 7.45 26.52 6.31
C GLY A 13 7.75 25.74 5.04
N ALA A 14 7.77 26.45 3.91
CA ALA A 14 8.07 25.88 2.60
C ALA A 14 9.59 25.90 2.31
N ALA A 15 9.99 24.94 1.46
CA ALA A 15 11.08 24.95 0.50
C ALA A 15 12.54 24.83 0.99
N GLY A 16 13.18 23.74 0.56
CA GLY A 16 14.63 23.63 0.37
C GLY A 16 14.91 22.57 -0.68
N ALA A 17 15.26 23.01 -1.90
CA ALA A 17 15.58 22.14 -3.03
C ALA A 17 16.87 21.34 -2.77
N VAL A 18 16.87 20.06 -3.11
CA VAL A 18 18.07 19.21 -3.11
C VAL A 18 18.46 18.96 -4.55
N THR A 19 19.61 19.49 -4.96
CA THR A 19 20.31 19.03 -6.17
C THR A 19 21.79 18.85 -5.82
N ALA A 20 22.25 17.60 -5.82
CA ALA A 20 23.65 17.27 -6.00
C ALA A 20 23.72 16.12 -7.00
N ALA A 21 24.33 16.42 -8.15
CA ALA A 21 24.47 15.57 -9.30
C ALA A 21 25.62 14.57 -9.10
N THR A 22 25.37 13.30 -9.39
CA THR A 22 26.43 12.35 -9.76
C THR A 22 26.37 12.14 -11.26
N ALA A 23 27.42 12.61 -11.94
CA ALA A 23 27.65 12.39 -13.34
C ALA A 23 27.98 10.91 -13.60
N VAL A 24 27.23 10.26 -14.49
CA VAL A 24 27.68 9.06 -15.18
C VAL A 24 27.92 9.45 -16.63
N VAL A 25 29.18 9.28 -17.02
CA VAL A 25 29.72 9.55 -18.34
C VAL A 25 29.11 8.57 -19.36
N ALA A 26 28.72 9.17 -20.48
CA ALA A 26 28.43 8.65 -21.81
C ALA A 26 28.63 7.14 -22.07
N GLY A 27 27.54 6.51 -22.51
CA GLY A 27 27.55 5.48 -23.54
C GLY A 27 26.47 5.82 -24.57
N GLN A 28 26.84 6.56 -25.62
CA GLN A 28 26.04 6.65 -26.84
C GLN A 28 26.21 5.33 -27.59
N GLU A 29 25.12 4.65 -27.94
CA GLU A 29 24.96 4.12 -29.31
C GLU A 29 23.48 4.02 -29.69
N LEU A 30 23.28 4.22 -30.99
CA LEU A 30 22.08 4.50 -31.75
C LEU A 30 20.96 3.46 -31.62
N ALA A 31 19.71 3.95 -31.52
CA ALA A 31 18.66 3.61 -32.48
C ALA A 31 17.47 4.55 -32.30
N SER A 32 17.32 5.48 -33.25
CA SER A 32 16.12 6.28 -33.41
C SER A 32 14.92 5.40 -33.75
N ALA A 33 13.87 5.50 -32.96
CA ALA A 33 12.50 5.34 -33.43
C ALA A 33 11.62 6.29 -32.62
N GLU A 34 11.19 7.39 -33.25
CA GLU A 34 10.11 8.23 -32.72
C GLU A 34 8.85 7.38 -32.57
N PRO A 35 8.17 7.39 -31.40
CA PRO A 35 6.79 6.95 -31.34
C PRO A 35 5.87 8.06 -31.88
N PRO A 36 4.87 7.74 -32.72
CA PRO A 36 3.97 8.74 -33.30
C PRO A 36 3.10 9.42 -32.24
N PRO A 37 2.63 10.67 -32.48
CA PRO A 37 1.76 11.38 -31.58
C PRO A 37 0.34 10.78 -31.66
N GLY A 38 -0.21 10.39 -30.50
CA GLY A 38 -1.63 10.05 -30.38
C GLY A 38 -1.95 8.57 -30.62
N ALA A 39 -1.67 7.74 -29.63
CA ALA A 39 -2.44 6.52 -29.37
C ALA A 39 -2.80 6.49 -27.88
N GLY A 40 -3.60 7.49 -27.48
CA GLY A 40 -4.35 7.42 -26.23
C GLY A 40 -5.42 6.36 -26.40
N ASP A 41 -5.17 5.18 -25.84
CA ASP A 41 -6.14 4.10 -25.79
C ASP A 41 -7.18 4.46 -24.71
N PRO A 42 -8.46 4.75 -25.04
CA PRO A 42 -9.42 5.29 -24.06
C PRO A 42 -9.96 4.23 -23.08
N LYS A 43 -9.37 3.03 -23.03
CA LYS A 43 -9.91 1.87 -22.30
C LYS A 43 -8.91 1.16 -21.39
N ASN A 44 -7.88 1.85 -20.92
CA ASN A 44 -7.04 1.34 -19.83
C ASN A 44 -7.30 2.13 -18.53
N PRO A 45 -8.28 1.74 -17.68
CA PRO A 45 -8.53 2.46 -16.42
C PRO A 45 -7.39 2.28 -15.40
N LEU A 46 -6.35 1.48 -15.73
CA LEU A 46 -5.22 1.15 -14.85
C LEU A 46 -3.86 1.33 -15.55
N GLY A 47 -3.83 2.06 -16.67
CA GLY A 47 -2.62 2.40 -17.39
C GLY A 47 -1.84 3.52 -16.70
N GLY A 48 -0.84 3.16 -15.90
CA GLY A 48 0.17 4.08 -15.41
C GLY A 48 -0.10 4.56 -13.99
N LEU A 49 0.66 4.01 -13.05
CA LEU A 49 0.87 4.62 -11.74
C LEU A 49 1.67 5.92 -11.92
N LYS A 50 0.98 6.98 -12.38
CA LYS A 50 1.55 8.32 -12.63
C LYS A 50 0.91 9.41 -11.77
N ASN A 51 0.31 9.02 -10.65
CA ASN A 51 0.06 9.90 -9.52
C ASN A 51 0.92 9.37 -8.38
N VAL A 52 1.56 10.27 -7.61
CA VAL A 52 2.51 9.93 -6.54
C VAL A 52 2.00 8.73 -5.74
N LEU A 53 2.54 7.55 -6.07
CA LEU A 53 2.26 6.31 -5.36
C LEU A 53 2.71 6.51 -3.92
N ASP A 54 1.92 6.04 -2.97
CA ASP A 54 2.42 5.94 -1.60
C ASP A 54 3.68 5.05 -1.66
N PRO A 55 4.80 5.41 -1.00
CA PRO A 55 6.02 4.60 -1.04
C PRO A 55 5.83 3.17 -0.49
N ARG A 56 4.70 2.90 0.19
CA ARG A 56 4.30 1.58 0.68
C ARG A 56 3.53 0.77 -0.37
N ASP A 57 3.07 1.39 -1.44
CA ASP A 57 2.37 0.71 -2.53
C ASP A 57 3.27 -0.33 -3.20
N PHE A 58 2.66 -1.39 -3.70
CA PHE A 58 3.39 -2.47 -4.36
C PHE A 58 2.55 -3.12 -5.45
N ASP A 59 3.23 -3.59 -6.49
CA ASP A 59 2.71 -4.49 -7.52
C ASP A 59 3.85 -5.48 -7.85
N GLU A 60 3.71 -6.72 -7.39
CA GLU A 60 4.74 -7.75 -7.51
C GLU A 60 4.12 -9.15 -7.71
N VAL A 61 4.95 -10.13 -8.05
CA VAL A 61 4.54 -11.54 -8.13
C VAL A 61 5.10 -12.28 -6.91
N PHE A 62 4.22 -12.94 -6.16
CA PHE A 62 4.58 -13.76 -5.01
C PHE A 62 4.00 -15.16 -5.17
N LYS A 63 4.85 -16.20 -5.15
CA LYS A 63 4.47 -17.61 -5.35
C LYS A 63 3.56 -17.84 -6.57
N GLY A 64 3.87 -17.17 -7.68
CA GLY A 64 3.12 -17.29 -8.93
C GLY A 64 1.80 -16.50 -8.98
N LYS A 65 1.41 -15.80 -7.92
CA LYS A 65 0.23 -14.92 -7.90
C LYS A 65 0.64 -13.46 -7.95
N LYS A 66 -0.06 -12.65 -8.75
CA LYS A 66 0.15 -11.21 -8.83
C LYS A 66 -0.52 -10.55 -7.61
N ILE A 67 0.26 -9.91 -6.75
CA ILE A 67 -0.26 -9.17 -5.59
C ILE A 67 -0.04 -7.68 -5.78
N ARG A 68 -1.06 -6.89 -5.46
CA ARG A 68 -0.98 -5.43 -5.53
C ARG A 68 -1.72 -4.80 -4.37
N GLY A 69 -1.02 -3.95 -3.64
CA GLY A 69 -1.54 -3.17 -2.52
C GLY A 69 -1.41 -1.68 -2.80
N LEU A 70 -2.48 -0.93 -2.57
CA LEU A 70 -2.57 0.50 -2.79
C LEU A 70 -3.09 1.19 -1.52
N HIS A 71 -2.37 2.19 -1.05
CA HIS A 71 -2.70 2.94 0.15
C HIS A 71 -3.48 4.19 -0.18
N ASN A 72 -4.45 4.52 0.66
CA ASN A 72 -5.25 5.75 0.58
C ASN A 72 -5.91 5.98 -0.81
N GLN A 73 -6.12 4.93 -1.58
CA GLN A 73 -6.88 5.01 -2.83
C GLN A 73 -8.33 5.36 -2.50
N ARG A 74 -8.74 6.59 -2.87
CA ARG A 74 -10.07 7.13 -2.54
C ARG A 74 -10.37 7.12 -1.02
N GLY A 75 -9.33 7.26 -0.20
CA GLY A 75 -9.45 7.27 1.27
C GLY A 75 -9.53 5.89 1.91
N ARG A 76 -9.24 4.81 1.17
CA ARG A 76 -9.20 3.44 1.70
C ARG A 76 -7.95 2.71 1.21
N ASN A 77 -7.53 1.69 1.95
CA ASN A 77 -6.49 0.77 1.50
C ASN A 77 -7.13 -0.33 0.64
N GLU A 78 -6.50 -0.65 -0.49
CA GLU A 78 -6.96 -1.68 -1.42
C GLU A 78 -5.92 -2.78 -1.56
N LEU A 79 -6.36 -4.04 -1.48
CA LEU A 79 -5.53 -5.21 -1.73
C LEU A 79 -6.15 -6.05 -2.85
N THR A 80 -5.33 -6.45 -3.81
CA THR A 80 -5.71 -7.29 -4.94
C THR A 80 -4.76 -8.46 -5.13
N ILE A 81 -5.32 -9.64 -5.42
CA ILE A 81 -4.58 -10.86 -5.78
C ILE A 81 -5.13 -11.36 -7.12
N ASN A 82 -4.27 -11.52 -8.14
CA ASN A 82 -4.65 -11.88 -9.51
C ASN A 82 -5.80 -10.99 -10.05
N ASN A 83 -5.69 -9.68 -9.80
CA ASN A 83 -6.68 -8.65 -10.15
C ASN A 83 -8.06 -8.79 -9.46
N ARG A 84 -8.19 -9.67 -8.46
CA ARG A 84 -9.39 -9.81 -7.63
C ARG A 84 -9.20 -9.07 -6.31
N ARG A 85 -10.20 -8.31 -5.88
CA ARG A 85 -10.15 -7.49 -4.66
C ARG A 85 -10.38 -8.36 -3.43
N LEU A 86 -9.62 -8.07 -2.38
CA LEU A 86 -9.85 -8.60 -1.04
C LEU A 86 -10.33 -7.45 -0.14
N ALA A 87 -11.44 -7.66 0.56
CA ALA A 87 -11.91 -6.74 1.57
C ALA A 87 -10.99 -6.75 2.79
N LEU A 88 -10.74 -5.55 3.31
CA LEU A 88 -9.93 -5.32 4.49
C LEU A 88 -10.82 -4.70 5.56
N THR A 89 -10.75 -5.22 6.77
CA THR A 89 -11.39 -4.61 7.95
C THR A 89 -10.31 -4.19 8.93
N GLU A 90 -10.43 -2.97 9.44
CA GLU A 90 -9.55 -2.45 10.49
C GLU A 90 -10.14 -2.78 11.85
N ILE A 91 -9.36 -3.44 12.70
CA ILE A 91 -9.77 -3.79 14.06
C ILE A 91 -8.75 -3.30 15.07
N SER A 92 -9.21 -2.86 16.24
CA SER A 92 -8.31 -2.60 17.35
C SER A 92 -8.03 -3.88 18.12
N THR A 93 -6.76 -4.21 18.34
CA THR A 93 -6.35 -5.45 19.00
C THR A 93 -5.04 -5.28 19.77
N LEU A 94 -4.72 -6.26 20.62
CA LEU A 94 -3.46 -6.36 21.34
C LEU A 94 -2.40 -7.02 20.45
N PHE A 95 -1.32 -6.30 20.17
CA PHE A 95 -0.14 -6.84 19.50
C PHE A 95 0.91 -7.23 20.54
N VAL A 96 1.52 -8.40 20.33
CA VAL A 96 2.64 -8.91 21.13
C VAL A 96 3.86 -9.04 20.20
N PRO A 97 4.77 -8.06 20.21
CA PRO A 97 5.93 -8.06 19.31
C PRO A 97 6.88 -9.22 19.56
N ALA A 98 7.42 -9.80 18.48
CA ALA A 98 8.39 -10.90 18.56
C ALA A 98 9.78 -10.47 19.03
N ASP A 99 10.08 -9.17 18.99
CA ASP A 99 11.34 -8.59 19.44
C ASP A 99 11.44 -8.43 20.98
N GLY A 100 10.41 -8.89 21.71
CA GLY A 100 10.34 -8.81 23.16
C GLY A 100 9.95 -7.44 23.71
N SER A 101 9.61 -6.48 22.84
CA SER A 101 9.06 -5.20 23.30
C SER A 101 7.68 -5.38 23.96
N PRO A 102 7.26 -4.46 24.85
CA PRO A 102 6.00 -4.61 25.57
C PRO A 102 4.79 -4.72 24.64
N PRO A 103 3.79 -5.55 24.98
CA PRO A 103 2.54 -5.58 24.24
C PRO A 103 1.87 -4.20 24.20
N TYR A 104 1.18 -3.89 23.10
CA TYR A 104 0.45 -2.64 22.94
C TYR A 104 -0.86 -2.85 22.18
N VAL A 105 -1.81 -1.95 22.42
CA VAL A 105 -3.05 -1.88 21.64
C VAL A 105 -2.80 -1.07 20.38
N GLY A 106 -3.08 -1.66 19.22
CA GLY A 106 -2.92 -1.03 17.91
C GLY A 106 -4.14 -1.29 17.03
N VAL A 107 -4.02 -0.88 15.77
CA VAL A 107 -4.99 -1.22 14.72
C VAL A 107 -4.34 -2.23 13.78
N GLY A 108 -5.08 -3.27 13.40
CA GLY A 108 -4.66 -4.28 12.44
C GLY A 108 -5.65 -4.43 11.30
N TRP A 109 -5.15 -4.85 10.15
CA TRP A 109 -5.97 -5.36 9.06
C TRP A 109 -6.26 -6.84 9.22
N ILE A 110 -7.51 -7.20 8.97
CA ILE A 110 -7.98 -8.56 8.79
C ILE A 110 -8.71 -8.67 7.45
N SER A 111 -8.96 -9.90 7.02
CA SER A 111 -9.79 -10.22 5.85
C SER A 111 -10.57 -11.50 6.10
N ALA A 112 -11.51 -11.83 5.21
CA ALA A 112 -12.26 -13.09 5.28
C ALA A 112 -11.36 -14.34 5.28
N LEU A 113 -10.15 -14.25 4.71
CA LEU A 113 -9.17 -15.36 4.67
C LEU A 113 -8.18 -15.32 5.83
N ASN A 114 -8.01 -14.18 6.48
CA ASN A 114 -7.09 -13.98 7.60
C ASN A 114 -7.79 -13.14 8.68
N HIS A 115 -8.73 -13.79 9.36
CA HIS A 115 -9.70 -13.12 10.24
C HIS A 115 -9.23 -13.02 11.69
N TYR A 116 -8.50 -14.03 12.17
CA TYR A 116 -8.11 -14.19 13.57
C TYR A 116 -6.63 -13.92 13.83
N ASP A 117 -5.88 -13.49 12.82
CA ASP A 117 -4.45 -13.18 12.92
C ASP A 117 -4.17 -11.78 12.33
N PRO A 118 -4.59 -10.72 13.03
CA PRO A 118 -4.53 -9.36 12.50
C PRO A 118 -3.10 -8.96 12.17
N VAL A 119 -2.92 -8.34 11.00
CA VAL A 119 -1.63 -7.78 10.61
C VAL A 119 -1.65 -6.30 10.92
N GLU A 120 -0.72 -5.83 11.75
CA GLU A 120 -0.66 -4.42 12.13
C GLU A 120 -0.65 -3.50 10.89
N ILE A 121 -1.45 -2.44 10.93
CA ILE A 121 -1.53 -1.48 9.84
C ILE A 121 -0.20 -0.76 9.63
N ASP A 122 -0.03 -0.21 8.44
CA ASP A 122 1.17 0.55 8.13
C ASP A 122 1.21 1.89 8.88
N SER A 123 2.24 2.05 9.70
CA SER A 123 2.55 3.21 10.54
C SER A 123 3.97 3.74 10.26
N SER A 124 4.46 4.66 11.10
CA SER A 124 5.87 5.07 11.05
C SER A 124 6.84 3.95 11.45
N ARG A 125 6.38 2.96 12.21
CA ARG A 125 7.19 1.83 12.71
C ARG A 125 7.10 0.59 11.83
N ASN A 126 5.96 0.39 11.16
CA ASN A 126 5.71 -0.74 10.26
C ASN A 126 5.29 -0.21 8.89
N ARG A 127 5.98 -0.58 7.82
CA ARG A 127 5.69 -0.13 6.45
C ARG A 127 5.36 -1.28 5.49
N GLU A 128 5.18 -2.47 6.04
CA GLU A 128 4.96 -3.69 5.28
C GLU A 128 3.69 -4.44 5.67
N GLY A 129 2.83 -3.88 6.51
CA GLY A 129 1.58 -4.50 6.96
C GLY A 129 0.73 -5.00 5.79
N LEU A 130 0.48 -4.15 4.78
CA LEU A 130 -0.41 -4.52 3.68
C LEU A 130 0.22 -5.63 2.81
N ARG A 131 1.54 -5.54 2.60
CA ARG A 131 2.33 -6.55 1.89
C ARG A 131 2.40 -7.87 2.65
N LYS A 132 2.56 -7.84 3.97
CA LYS A 132 2.58 -9.01 4.85
C LYS A 132 1.22 -9.70 4.82
N LEU A 133 0.13 -8.96 4.90
CA LEU A 133 -1.22 -9.52 4.76
C LEU A 133 -1.42 -10.18 3.39
N ALA A 134 -1.00 -9.52 2.32
CA ALA A 134 -1.07 -10.08 0.97
C ALA A 134 -0.37 -11.44 0.86
N ARG A 135 0.84 -11.53 1.42
CA ARG A 135 1.64 -12.77 1.40
C ARG A 135 1.00 -13.87 2.25
N LYS A 136 0.50 -13.55 3.45
CA LYS A 136 -0.27 -14.50 4.28
C LYS A 136 -1.49 -15.03 3.54
N VAL A 137 -2.24 -14.18 2.85
CA VAL A 137 -3.42 -14.61 2.09
C VAL A 137 -3.02 -15.52 0.93
N VAL A 138 -1.94 -15.21 0.20
CA VAL A 138 -1.42 -16.11 -0.84
C VAL A 138 -1.00 -17.46 -0.24
N ASP A 139 -0.38 -17.47 0.93
CA ASP A 139 0.00 -18.69 1.62
C ASP A 139 -1.22 -19.55 2.02
N ILE A 140 -2.32 -18.92 2.44
CA ILE A 140 -3.59 -19.59 2.77
C ILE A 140 -4.28 -20.13 1.51
N LEU A 141 -4.25 -19.36 0.42
CA LEU A 141 -4.86 -19.76 -0.86
C LEU A 141 -4.13 -20.93 -1.51
N GLY A 142 -2.79 -21.00 -1.40
CA GLY A 142 -2.00 -22.00 -2.13
C GLY A 142 -2.28 -21.91 -3.63
N ASP A 143 -2.81 -22.99 -4.22
CA ASP A 143 -3.14 -23.04 -5.65
C ASP A 143 -4.51 -22.42 -5.99
N TYR A 144 -5.35 -22.12 -5.00
CA TYR A 144 -6.69 -21.57 -5.20
C TYR A 144 -6.69 -20.07 -5.54
N GLU A 145 -7.81 -19.58 -6.06
CA GLU A 145 -8.04 -18.17 -6.39
C GLU A 145 -9.02 -17.54 -5.40
N LEU A 146 -8.96 -16.21 -5.27
CA LEU A 146 -9.96 -15.46 -4.50
C LEU A 146 -11.35 -15.65 -5.12
N ALA A 147 -12.34 -16.01 -4.30
CA ALA A 147 -13.74 -15.99 -4.72
C ALA A 147 -14.24 -14.54 -4.90
N ASP A 148 -15.30 -14.35 -5.68
CA ASP A 148 -15.85 -13.00 -5.92
C ASP A 148 -16.36 -12.34 -4.62
N GLY A 149 -16.91 -13.14 -3.70
CA GLY A 149 -17.35 -12.68 -2.37
C GLY A 149 -16.20 -12.28 -1.43
N ALA A 150 -14.94 -12.50 -1.81
CA ALA A 150 -13.79 -12.02 -1.02
C ALA A 150 -13.67 -10.49 -1.01
N ALA A 151 -14.36 -9.81 -1.93
CA ALA A 151 -14.41 -8.35 -2.01
C ALA A 151 -15.48 -7.73 -1.09
N ASP A 152 -16.34 -8.54 -0.48
CA ASP A 152 -17.42 -8.07 0.40
C ASP A 152 -16.85 -7.69 1.76
N GLU A 153 -17.22 -6.50 2.26
CA GLU A 153 -16.78 -6.01 3.56
C GLU A 153 -17.24 -6.96 4.68
N HIS A 154 -16.30 -7.34 5.53
CA HIS A 154 -16.60 -8.19 6.68
C HIS A 154 -16.82 -7.31 7.92
N GLY A 155 -18.05 -7.33 8.45
CA GLY A 155 -18.42 -6.61 9.67
C GLY A 155 -17.92 -7.29 10.95
N HIS A 156 -17.73 -6.50 12.01
CA HIS A 156 -17.42 -6.91 13.38
C HIS A 156 -18.26 -6.12 14.37
#